data_AF-A0A382B4J2-F1
#
_entry.id   AF-A0A382B4J2-F1
#
_cell.length_a   1.000
_cell.length_b   1.000
_cell.length_c   1.000
_cell.angle_alpha   90.00
_cell.angle_beta   90.00
_cell.angle_gamma   90.00
#
_symmetry.space_group_name_H-M   'P 1'
#
loop_
_entity.id
_entity.type
_entity.pdbx_description
1 polymer ?
#
loop_
_entity_poly.entity_id
_entity_poly.type
_entity_poly.pdbx_seq_one_letter_code
_entity_poly.pdbx_strand_id
1 'polypeptide(L)'
;FYTNDFFKQVELDYPVSLGNYSFSTSPDDPMVLHMCYVPYFGNIQGPEQWRAGRRRLLETPFSTFEHHVRDQLDQALGGAGFDAERDITGITVNRWPHGYAYSPDLLWEPTYDSEEDKPWVQGRKPFGRITIANSDAGASADTNSAIVHAYRAVQEGTG
;
A
#
# COMPACT_ATOMS: atom_id res chain seq x y z
N PHE A 1 12.50 1.64 -12.14
CA PHE A 1 12.18 0.35 -11.51
C PHE A 1 13.47 -0.42 -11.26
N TYR A 2 13.82 -0.63 -10.00
CA TYR A 2 15.00 -1.38 -9.57
C TYR A 2 14.57 -2.84 -9.39
N THR A 3 14.92 -3.70 -10.33
CA THR A 3 14.33 -5.05 -10.43
C THR A 3 14.90 -6.05 -9.41
N ASN A 4 16.05 -5.76 -8.81
CA ASN A 4 16.74 -6.66 -7.89
C ASN A 4 17.10 -6.04 -6.53
N ASP A 5 16.60 -4.85 -6.23
CA ASP A 5 16.94 -4.12 -5.02
C ASP A 5 15.75 -4.06 -4.04
N PHE A 6 16.00 -3.67 -2.79
CA PHE A 6 14.99 -3.66 -1.72
C PHE A 6 13.76 -2.82 -2.08
N PHE A 7 13.92 -1.53 -2.37
CA PHE A 7 12.85 -0.70 -2.94
C PHE A 7 12.81 -0.87 -4.45
N LYS A 8 11.60 -1.06 -4.99
CA LYS A 8 11.37 -1.28 -6.43
C LYS A 8 11.35 0.03 -7.22
N GLN A 9 11.18 1.15 -6.52
CA GLN A 9 10.90 2.46 -7.09
C GLN A 9 11.38 3.53 -6.13
N VAL A 10 11.95 4.60 -6.70
CA VAL A 10 12.29 5.85 -6.03
C VAL A 10 11.77 6.95 -6.94
N GLU A 11 10.92 7.81 -6.38
CA GLU A 11 10.26 8.89 -7.11
C GLU A 11 10.25 10.15 -6.26
N LEU A 12 10.20 11.30 -6.92
CA LEU A 12 9.82 12.54 -6.24
C LEU A 12 8.38 12.40 -5.76
N ASP A 13 8.12 12.85 -4.54
CA ASP A 13 6.76 12.89 -4.03
C ASP A 13 5.87 13.79 -4.89
N TYR A 14 4.56 13.56 -4.84
CA TYR A 14 3.61 14.37 -5.60
C TYR A 14 3.74 15.85 -5.20
N PRO A 15 3.71 16.79 -6.17
CA PRO A 15 3.88 18.22 -5.90
C PRO A 15 2.61 18.83 -5.27
N VAL A 16 2.37 18.49 -4.00
CA VAL A 16 1.19 18.90 -3.24
C VAL A 16 1.60 19.91 -2.19
N SER A 17 1.09 21.14 -2.28
CA SER A 17 1.18 22.12 -1.19
C SER A 17 -0.02 21.98 -0.27
N LEU A 18 0.20 21.94 1.05
CA LEU A 18 -0.86 21.83 2.05
C LEU A 18 -0.55 22.67 3.29
N GLY A 19 -1.43 23.63 3.59
CA GLY A 19 -1.23 24.55 4.71
C GLY A 19 0.08 25.34 4.56
N ASN A 20 1.00 25.14 5.50
CA ASN A 20 2.31 25.81 5.49
C ASN A 20 3.40 24.99 4.76
N TYR A 21 3.08 23.80 4.25
CA TYR A 21 4.00 23.02 3.42
C TYR A 21 3.81 23.39 1.94
N SER A 22 4.93 23.68 1.28
CA SER A 22 5.00 23.88 -0.16
C SER A 22 5.92 22.84 -0.78
N PHE A 23 5.52 22.27 -1.90
CA PHE A 23 6.38 21.35 -2.66
C PHE A 23 7.60 22.08 -3.21
N SER A 24 8.68 21.32 -3.47
CA SER A 24 9.95 21.82 -4.02
C SER A 24 9.77 22.31 -5.46
N THR A 25 10.25 23.53 -5.76
CA THR A 25 10.10 24.16 -7.08
C THR A 25 11.40 24.27 -7.86
N SER A 26 12.53 24.15 -7.16
CA SER A 26 13.89 24.17 -7.70
C SER A 26 14.66 22.92 -7.25
N PRO A 27 15.67 22.45 -8.02
CA PRO A 27 16.61 21.42 -7.55
C PRO A 27 17.38 21.80 -6.27
N ASP A 28 17.47 23.09 -5.93
CA ASP A 28 18.12 23.56 -4.70
C ASP A 28 17.20 23.46 -3.47
N ASP A 29 15.90 23.21 -3.66
CA ASP A 29 14.95 23.05 -2.56
C ASP A 29 15.03 21.62 -2.00
N PRO A 30 14.88 21.41 -0.67
CA PRO A 30 14.76 20.08 -0.10
C PRO A 30 13.60 19.30 -0.75
N MET A 31 13.84 18.05 -1.14
CA MET A 31 12.86 17.22 -1.83
C MET A 31 12.42 16.04 -0.97
N VAL A 32 11.15 15.65 -1.07
CA VAL A 32 10.65 14.40 -0.49
C VAL A 32 10.73 13.31 -1.55
N LEU A 33 11.29 12.16 -1.15
CA LEU A 33 11.34 10.96 -1.99
C LEU A 33 10.33 9.93 -1.50
N HIS A 34 9.53 9.40 -2.41
CA HIS A 34 8.70 8.24 -2.18
C HIS A 34 9.41 6.99 -2.67
N MET A 35 9.62 6.02 -1.77
CA MET A 35 10.26 4.74 -2.07
C MET A 35 9.32 3.58 -1.72
N CYS A 36 9.10 2.65 -2.66
CA CYS A 36 8.10 1.59 -2.51
C CYS A 36 8.74 0.20 -2.34
N TYR A 37 8.40 -0.48 -1.25
CA TYR A 37 8.75 -1.88 -1.01
C TYR A 37 7.51 -2.76 -0.97
N VAL A 38 7.47 -3.76 -1.85
CA VAL A 38 6.43 -4.79 -1.87
C VAL A 38 7.11 -6.15 -1.87
N PRO A 39 7.10 -6.91 -0.75
CA PRO A 39 7.67 -8.24 -0.69
C PRO A 39 7.11 -9.13 -1.80
N TYR A 40 7.97 -9.93 -2.41
CA TYR A 40 7.59 -10.95 -3.39
C TYR A 40 8.39 -12.22 -3.13
N PHE A 41 7.73 -13.36 -3.24
CA PHE A 41 8.32 -14.66 -2.92
C PHE A 41 8.12 -15.60 -4.11
N GLY A 42 9.19 -15.98 -4.82
CA GLY A 42 9.05 -16.79 -6.05
C GLY A 42 8.53 -18.22 -5.85
N ASN A 43 8.43 -18.69 -4.60
CA ASN A 43 8.09 -20.07 -4.23
C ASN A 43 6.66 -20.24 -3.67
N ILE A 44 5.89 -19.16 -3.52
CA ILE A 44 4.50 -19.21 -3.05
C ILE A 44 3.60 -18.44 -4.03
N GLN A 45 2.30 -18.70 -4.00
CA GLN A 45 1.34 -18.11 -4.94
C GLN A 45 0.06 -17.73 -4.21
N GLY A 46 -0.76 -16.90 -4.85
CA GLY A 46 -2.07 -16.55 -4.35
C GLY A 46 -2.05 -15.90 -2.96
N PRO A 47 -3.11 -16.11 -2.16
CA PRO A 47 -3.27 -15.48 -0.85
C PRO A 47 -2.08 -15.62 0.11
N GLU A 48 -1.24 -16.64 -0.07
CA GLU A 48 -0.02 -16.82 0.72
C GLU A 48 1.00 -15.69 0.50
N GLN A 49 1.05 -15.06 -0.68
CA GLN A 49 1.89 -13.87 -0.92
C GLN A 49 1.55 -12.74 0.04
N TRP A 50 0.26 -12.47 0.28
CA TRP A 50 -0.19 -11.43 1.22
C TRP A 50 0.09 -11.80 2.68
N ARG A 51 -0.08 -13.07 3.04
CA ARG A 51 0.23 -13.56 4.41
C ARG A 51 1.72 -13.43 4.70
N ALA A 52 2.57 -13.92 3.81
CA ALA A 52 4.02 -13.83 3.93
C ALA A 52 4.52 -12.38 3.86
N GLY A 53 3.98 -11.57 2.94
CA GLY A 53 4.36 -10.17 2.78
C GLY A 53 4.03 -9.33 4.01
N ARG A 54 2.84 -9.49 4.58
CA ARG A 54 2.45 -8.86 5.86
C ARG A 54 3.39 -9.24 6.99
N ARG A 55 3.69 -10.54 7.14
CA ARG A 55 4.63 -11.01 8.16
C ARG A 55 6.00 -10.37 7.97
N ARG A 56 6.53 -10.38 6.74
CA ARG A 56 7.81 -9.76 6.40
C ARG A 56 7.81 -8.27 6.74
N LEU A 57 6.79 -7.51 6.36
CA LEU A 57 6.71 -6.07 6.65
C LEU A 57 6.71 -5.78 8.17
N LEU A 58 5.96 -6.56 8.95
CA LEU A 58 5.83 -6.40 10.40
C LEU A 58 7.09 -6.84 11.16
N GLU A 59 7.77 -7.88 10.71
CA GLU A 59 9.01 -8.38 11.33
C GLU A 59 10.24 -7.56 10.93
N THR A 60 10.16 -6.73 9.87
CA THR A 60 11.31 -5.95 9.42
C THR A 60 11.52 -4.72 10.31
N PRO A 61 12.65 -4.62 11.03
CA PRO A 61 12.94 -3.47 11.86
C PRO A 61 13.16 -2.23 11.01
N PHE A 62 12.92 -1.05 11.59
CA PHE A 62 13.15 0.23 10.92
C PHE A 62 14.58 0.36 10.36
N SER A 63 15.59 -0.09 11.12
CA SER A 63 17.00 -0.01 10.72
C SER A 63 17.31 -0.73 9.40
N THR A 64 16.57 -1.79 9.06
CA THR A 64 16.72 -2.45 7.75
C THR A 64 16.22 -1.55 6.62
N PHE A 65 15.09 -0.86 6.82
CA PHE A 65 14.59 0.11 5.84
C PHE A 65 15.54 1.29 5.70
N GLU A 66 15.97 1.87 6.83
CA GLU A 66 16.92 2.98 6.86
C GLU A 66 18.22 2.65 6.12
N HIS A 67 18.80 1.48 6.39
CA HIS A 67 19.99 1.02 5.69
C HIS A 67 19.78 0.96 4.17
N HIS A 68 18.71 0.32 3.69
CA HIS A 68 18.44 0.21 2.27
C HIS A 68 18.09 1.55 1.62
N VAL A 69 17.46 2.50 2.33
CA VAL A 69 17.23 3.85 1.81
C VAL A 69 18.57 4.52 1.52
N ARG A 70 19.50 4.50 2.49
CA ARG A 70 20.82 5.13 2.32
C ARG A 70 21.64 4.45 1.23
N ASP A 71 21.76 3.13 1.31
CA ASP A 71 22.57 2.34 0.40
C ASP A 71 22.12 2.50 -1.07
N GLN A 72 20.82 2.42 -1.34
CA GLN A 72 20.30 2.59 -2.69
C GLN A 72 20.49 3.99 -3.25
N LEU A 73 20.28 5.03 -2.42
CA LEU A 73 20.45 6.41 -2.85
C LEU A 73 21.92 6.75 -3.08
N ASP A 74 22.83 6.27 -2.22
CA ASP A 74 24.28 6.40 -2.44
C ASP A 74 24.72 5.68 -3.72
N GLN A 75 24.23 4.46 -3.97
CA GLN A 75 24.53 3.73 -5.21
C GLN A 75 24.00 4.47 -6.45
N ALA A 76 22.82 5.08 -6.37
CA ALA A 76 22.20 5.78 -7.49
C ALA A 76 22.78 7.18 -7.75
N LEU A 77 23.12 7.92 -6.69
CA LEU A 77 23.40 9.36 -6.76
C LEU A 77 24.80 9.74 -6.25
N GLY A 78 25.52 8.84 -5.58
CA GLY A 78 26.83 9.13 -4.99
C GLY A 78 27.87 9.56 -6.01
N GLY A 79 27.80 9.04 -7.24
CA GLY A 79 28.65 9.47 -8.36
C GLY A 79 28.45 10.95 -8.76
N ALA A 80 27.32 11.56 -8.37
CA ALA A 80 27.01 12.97 -8.58
C ALA A 80 27.28 13.83 -7.32
N GLY A 81 27.86 13.25 -6.26
CA GLY A 81 28.21 13.96 -5.03
C GLY A 81 27.18 13.87 -3.90
N PHE A 82 26.08 13.13 -4.09
CA PHE A 82 25.14 12.81 -3.01
C PHE A 82 25.83 11.99 -1.92
N ASP A 83 25.46 12.25 -0.67
CA ASP A 83 25.94 11.53 0.50
C ASP A 83 24.76 11.32 1.44
N ALA A 84 24.29 10.08 1.58
CA ALA A 84 23.10 9.76 2.34
C ALA A 84 23.18 10.14 3.82
N GLU A 85 24.36 10.16 4.43
CA GLU A 85 24.54 10.56 5.83
C GLU A 85 24.47 12.07 6.00
N ARG A 86 24.88 12.83 4.98
CA ARG A 86 24.84 14.31 4.99
C ARG A 86 23.50 14.86 4.50
N ASP A 87 22.97 14.30 3.42
CA ASP A 87 21.91 14.92 2.62
C ASP A 87 20.50 14.45 3.04
N ILE A 88 20.35 13.30 3.71
CA ILE A 88 19.06 12.83 4.21
C ILE A 88 18.78 13.42 5.59
N THR A 89 17.75 14.27 5.67
CA THR A 89 17.36 14.93 6.92
C THR A 89 16.39 14.12 7.78
N GLY A 90 15.70 13.13 7.19
CA GLY A 90 14.76 12.28 7.91
C GLY A 90 14.19 11.16 7.04
N ILE A 91 13.82 10.05 7.71
CA ILE A 91 13.21 8.89 7.07
C ILE A 91 11.96 8.51 7.85
N THR A 92 10.85 8.35 7.14
CA THR A 92 9.60 7.82 7.70
C THR A 92 9.24 6.54 6.97
N VAL A 93 8.87 5.49 7.73
CA VAL A 93 8.45 4.21 7.17
C VAL A 93 6.99 3.95 7.52
N ASN A 94 6.13 4.07 6.52
CA ASN A 94 4.72 3.71 6.60
C ASN A 94 4.55 2.23 6.23
N ARG A 95 4.07 1.40 7.17
CA ARG A 95 3.80 -0.03 6.93
C ARG A 95 2.31 -0.23 6.71
N TRP A 96 1.94 -0.78 5.56
CA TRP A 96 0.55 -1.07 5.18
C TRP A 96 0.27 -2.58 5.08
N PRO A 97 0.34 -3.36 6.18
CA PRO A 97 0.17 -4.82 6.16
C PRO A 97 -1.26 -5.28 5.82
N HIS A 98 -2.22 -4.37 5.90
CA HIS A 98 -3.66 -4.59 5.67
C HIS A 98 -4.28 -3.44 4.87
N GLY A 99 -3.47 -2.71 4.09
CA GLY A 99 -3.87 -1.43 3.52
C GLY A 99 -4.87 -1.51 2.37
N TYR A 100 -5.06 -2.69 1.77
CA TYR A 100 -5.93 -2.87 0.62
C TYR A 100 -6.81 -4.10 0.78
N ALA A 101 -8.06 -3.97 0.33
CA ALA A 101 -8.98 -5.08 0.20
C ALA A 101 -8.44 -6.10 -0.81
N TYR A 102 -8.90 -7.34 -0.66
CA TYR A 102 -8.57 -8.42 -1.58
C TYR A 102 -9.08 -8.12 -3.00
N SER A 103 -8.28 -8.42 -4.03
CA SER A 103 -8.67 -8.23 -5.44
C SER A 103 -9.03 -9.57 -6.07
N PRO A 104 -10.28 -9.78 -6.52
CA PRO A 104 -10.77 -11.04 -7.05
C PRO A 104 -10.46 -11.28 -8.53
N ASP A 105 -9.64 -10.44 -9.16
CA ASP A 105 -9.29 -10.51 -10.59
C ASP A 105 -7.88 -11.09 -10.84
N LEU A 106 -7.32 -11.82 -9.87
CA LEU A 106 -5.97 -12.38 -9.98
C LEU A 106 -5.95 -13.78 -10.61
N LEU A 107 -4.77 -14.26 -10.98
CA LEU A 107 -4.58 -15.51 -11.74
C LEU A 107 -5.01 -16.79 -11.00
N TRP A 108 -5.09 -16.76 -9.67
CA TRP A 108 -5.25 -17.90 -8.76
C TRP A 108 -6.52 -17.79 -7.92
N GLU A 109 -7.49 -17.05 -8.42
CA GLU A 109 -8.75 -16.81 -7.73
C GLU A 109 -9.61 -18.08 -7.74
N PRO A 110 -10.25 -18.42 -6.61
CA PRO A 110 -11.18 -19.53 -6.59
C PRO A 110 -12.38 -19.22 -7.48
N THR A 111 -12.85 -20.23 -8.22
CA THR A 111 -14.14 -20.16 -8.88
C THR A 111 -15.24 -20.27 -7.83
N TYR A 112 -16.17 -19.31 -7.83
CA TYR A 112 -17.37 -19.36 -7.02
C TYR A 112 -18.54 -19.85 -7.88
N ASP A 113 -19.40 -20.73 -7.33
CA ASP A 113 -20.55 -21.28 -8.05
C ASP A 113 -21.62 -20.21 -8.33
N SER A 114 -21.71 -19.19 -7.46
CA SER A 114 -22.62 -18.06 -7.59
C SER A 114 -22.04 -16.77 -6.99
N GLU A 115 -22.70 -15.63 -7.23
CA GLU A 115 -22.34 -14.37 -6.56
C GLU A 115 -22.53 -14.47 -5.03
N GLU A 116 -23.54 -15.21 -4.58
CA GLU A 116 -23.90 -15.41 -3.18
C GLU A 116 -22.84 -16.21 -2.40
N ASP A 117 -22.01 -16.98 -3.10
CA ASP A 117 -20.92 -17.78 -2.52
C ASP A 117 -19.65 -16.96 -2.27
N LYS A 118 -19.57 -15.73 -2.77
CA LYS A 118 -18.41 -14.86 -2.59
C LYS A 118 -18.26 -14.42 -1.13
N PRO A 119 -17.07 -14.53 -0.51
CA PRO A 119 -16.86 -14.20 0.89
C PRO A 119 -17.26 -12.77 1.27
N TRP A 120 -17.01 -11.79 0.40
CA TRP A 120 -17.42 -10.41 0.65
C TRP A 120 -18.93 -10.21 0.52
N VAL A 121 -19.62 -11.00 -0.33
CA VAL A 121 -21.08 -10.97 -0.44
C VAL A 121 -21.73 -11.60 0.79
N GLN A 122 -21.20 -12.71 1.30
CA GLN A 122 -21.64 -13.31 2.56
C GLN A 122 -21.34 -12.40 3.74
N GLY A 123 -20.11 -11.89 3.81
CA GLY A 123 -19.60 -11.08 4.91
C GLY A 123 -20.27 -9.71 5.03
N ARG A 124 -20.88 -9.18 3.96
CA ARG A 124 -21.56 -7.88 3.99
C ARG A 124 -23.06 -7.96 4.26
N LYS A 125 -23.63 -9.16 4.46
CA LYS A 125 -25.07 -9.34 4.75
C LYS A 125 -25.43 -8.69 6.09
N PRO A 126 -26.61 -8.07 6.23
CA PRO A 126 -27.09 -7.56 7.51
C PRO A 126 -27.19 -8.67 8.57
N PHE A 127 -26.88 -8.32 9.81
CA PHE A 127 -27.08 -9.17 10.98
C PHE A 127 -27.97 -8.45 12.00
N GLY A 128 -29.27 -8.75 11.98
CA GLY A 128 -30.25 -8.04 12.78
C GLY A 128 -30.29 -6.55 12.43
N ARG A 129 -29.90 -5.69 13.37
CA ARG A 129 -29.84 -4.22 13.19
C ARG A 129 -28.44 -3.71 12.80
N ILE A 130 -27.54 -4.60 12.42
CA ILE A 130 -26.15 -4.28 12.08
C ILE A 130 -25.97 -4.46 10.57
N THR A 131 -25.56 -3.39 9.88
CA THR A 131 -25.16 -3.41 8.47
C THR A 131 -23.66 -3.13 8.35
N ILE A 132 -23.01 -3.67 7.32
CA ILE A 132 -21.54 -3.65 7.17
C ILE A 132 -21.17 -2.81 5.94
N ALA A 133 -20.27 -1.84 6.11
CA ALA A 133 -19.82 -0.97 5.04
C ALA A 133 -18.31 -0.70 5.12
N ASN A 134 -17.63 -0.88 4.00
CA ASN A 134 -16.25 -0.50 3.70
C ASN A 134 -15.95 -0.91 2.24
N SER A 135 -14.70 -0.77 1.83
CA SER A 135 -14.20 -1.22 0.54
C SER A 135 -14.12 -2.76 0.43
N ASP A 136 -13.85 -3.47 1.54
CA ASP A 136 -13.85 -4.95 1.62
C ASP A 136 -15.21 -5.57 1.30
N ALA A 137 -16.31 -4.87 1.61
CA ALA A 137 -17.66 -5.30 1.24
C ALA A 137 -17.84 -5.40 -0.29
N GLY A 138 -16.98 -4.75 -1.07
CA GLY A 138 -16.93 -4.86 -2.53
C GLY A 138 -15.76 -5.65 -3.08
N ALA A 139 -14.86 -6.16 -2.23
CA ALA A 139 -13.57 -6.73 -2.63
C ALA A 139 -12.82 -5.83 -3.64
N SER A 140 -12.78 -4.53 -3.37
CA SER A 140 -12.03 -3.56 -4.16
C SER A 140 -11.35 -2.59 -3.21
N ALA A 141 -10.11 -2.20 -3.51
CA ALA A 141 -9.30 -1.28 -2.74
C ALA A 141 -9.72 0.19 -2.88
N ASP A 142 -10.67 0.50 -3.76
CA ASP A 142 -10.90 1.85 -4.22
C ASP A 142 -11.91 2.62 -3.36
N THR A 143 -11.72 3.94 -3.27
CA THR A 143 -12.59 4.84 -2.49
C THR A 143 -14.04 4.83 -2.97
N ASN A 144 -14.28 4.69 -4.27
CA ASN A 144 -15.64 4.58 -4.82
C ASN A 144 -16.36 3.32 -4.29
N SER A 145 -15.66 2.18 -4.16
CA SER A 145 -16.23 0.95 -3.58
C SER A 145 -16.70 1.19 -2.14
N ALA A 146 -15.87 1.86 -1.33
CA ALA A 146 -16.23 2.21 0.04
C ALA A 146 -17.50 3.08 0.10
N ILE A 147 -17.62 4.08 -0.78
CA ILE A 147 -18.78 4.98 -0.85
C ILE A 147 -20.03 4.21 -1.30
N VAL A 148 -19.93 3.37 -2.33
CA VAL A 148 -21.05 2.56 -2.83
C VAL A 148 -21.58 1.64 -1.74
N HIS A 149 -20.70 0.97 -1.00
CA HIS A 149 -21.11 0.07 0.07
C HIS A 149 -21.61 0.80 1.33
N ALA A 150 -21.13 2.02 1.60
CA ALA A 150 -21.71 2.89 2.62
C ALA A 150 -23.16 3.26 2.26
N TYR A 151 -23.42 3.70 1.03
CA TYR A 151 -24.77 4.02 0.57
C TYR A 151 -25.71 2.81 0.71
N ARG A 152 -25.27 1.62 0.24
CA ARG A 152 -26.02 0.37 0.39
C ARG A 152 -26.38 0.08 1.85
N ALA A 153 -25.39 0.10 2.75
CA ALA A 153 -25.59 -0.28 4.14
C ALA A 153 -26.55 0.67 4.89
N VAL A 154 -26.59 1.96 4.50
CA VAL A 154 -27.58 2.91 5.01
C VAL A 154 -28.99 2.49 4.59
N GLN A 155 -29.21 2.17 3.31
CA GLN A 155 -30.52 1.74 2.82
C GLN A 155 -31.01 0.46 3.51
N GLU A 156 -30.12 -0.52 3.68
CA GLU A 156 -30.42 -1.77 4.41
C GLU A 156 -30.76 -1.53 5.88
N GLY A 157 -30.16 -0.53 6.53
CA GLY A 157 -30.36 -0.24 7.95
C GLY A 157 -31.60 0.60 8.23
N THR A 158 -32.14 1.28 7.22
CA THR A 158 -33.35 2.11 7.32
C THR A 158 -34.61 1.45 6.73
N GLY A 159 -34.44 0.31 6.04
CA GLY A 159 -35.52 -0.46 5.43
C GLY A 159 -36.17 -1.48 6.36
#